data_AF-A0A7K1UXG0-F1
#
_entry.id   AF-A0A7K1UXG0-F1
#
_cell.length_a   1.000
_cell.length_b   1.000
_cell.length_c   1.000
_cell.angle_alpha   90.00
_cell.angle_beta   90.00
_cell.angle_gamma   90.00
#
_symmetry.space_group_name_H-M   'P 1'
#
loop_
_entity.id
_entity.type
_entity.pdbx_description
1 polymer ?
#
loop_
_entity_poly.entity_id
_entity_poly.type
_entity_poly.pdbx_seq_one_letter_code
_entity_poly.pdbx_strand_id
1 'polypeptide(L)'
;MTGTGGGPTLSVVPDDVQAVGKYAYDLAESLRKALNTMAGEVDEFIGKGWTGTAADGFSSGWNECSDGGHRIIDALTAMAQALGITADTYRGTDSRSAAELTNLNLS
;
A
#
# COMPACT_ATOMS: atom_id res chain seq x y z
N MET A 1 1.48 -14.17 45.37
CA MET A 1 2.01 -14.37 44.01
C MET A 1 0.84 -14.53 43.06
N THR A 2 0.54 -13.51 42.27
CA THR A 2 -0.19 -13.62 40.98
C THR A 2 0.34 -12.48 40.12
N GLY A 3 0.86 -12.84 38.94
CA GLY A 3 1.74 -12.00 38.15
C GLY A 3 1.04 -10.87 37.42
N THR A 4 1.60 -9.67 37.53
CA THR A 4 1.36 -8.56 36.61
C THR A 4 1.92 -8.93 35.24
N GLY A 5 1.13 -9.64 34.44
CA GLY A 5 1.39 -9.88 33.02
C GLY A 5 1.11 -8.62 32.18
N GLY A 6 1.76 -7.51 32.52
CA GLY A 6 1.77 -6.30 31.69
C GLY A 6 2.79 -6.47 30.57
N GLY A 7 2.51 -7.34 29.60
CA GLY A 7 3.22 -7.30 28.32
C GLY A 7 3.00 -5.91 27.70
N PRO A 8 3.98 -5.35 26.98
CA PRO A 8 3.83 -4.05 26.36
C PRO A 8 2.57 -4.08 25.50
N THR A 9 1.55 -3.32 25.90
CA THR A 9 0.37 -3.11 25.09
C THR A 9 0.82 -2.31 23.89
N LEU A 10 1.12 -3.02 22.80
CA LEU A 10 1.32 -2.43 21.48
C LEU A 10 -0.02 -1.81 21.06
N SER A 11 -0.28 -0.61 21.57
CA SER A 11 -1.43 0.19 21.18
C SER A 11 -1.12 0.74 19.80
N VAL A 12 -1.58 0.02 18.79
CA VAL A 12 -1.60 0.52 17.43
C VAL A 12 -2.67 1.60 17.38
N VAL A 13 -2.28 2.85 17.14
CA VAL A 13 -3.23 3.95 16.96
C VAL A 13 -3.90 3.76 15.59
N PRO A 14 -5.23 3.58 15.51
CA PRO A 14 -5.92 3.32 14.24
C PRO A 14 -5.67 4.41 13.20
N ASP A 15 -5.47 5.66 13.64
CA ASP A 15 -5.16 6.79 12.78
C ASP A 15 -3.79 6.68 12.12
N ASP A 16 -2.79 6.13 12.82
CA ASP A 16 -1.44 5.89 12.27
C ASP A 16 -1.47 4.80 11.20
N VAL A 17 -2.24 3.72 11.41
CA VAL A 17 -2.44 2.65 10.42
C VAL A 17 -3.10 3.19 9.15
N GLN A 18 -4.12 4.03 9.33
CA GLN A 18 -4.79 4.67 8.22
C GLN A 18 -3.87 5.64 7.47
N ALA A 19 -3.00 6.37 8.18
CA ALA A 19 -2.01 7.26 7.57
C ALA A 19 -0.99 6.49 6.72
N VAL A 20 -0.49 5.34 7.21
CA VAL A 20 0.41 4.47 6.43
C VAL A 20 -0.31 3.88 5.21
N GLY A 21 -1.57 3.46 5.36
CA GLY A 21 -2.39 2.98 4.23
C GLY A 21 -2.55 4.06 3.16
N LYS A 22 -2.83 5.30 3.57
CA LYS A 22 -2.91 6.44 2.65
C LYS A 22 -1.57 6.72 1.95
N TYR A 23 -0.47 6.70 2.71
CA TYR A 23 0.87 6.91 2.14
C TYR A 23 1.21 5.86 1.07
N ALA A 24 0.92 4.58 1.34
CA ALA A 24 1.14 3.51 0.36
C ALA A 24 0.32 3.73 -0.92
N TYR A 25 -0.93 4.17 -0.79
CA TYR A 25 -1.79 4.49 -1.94
C TYR A 25 -1.25 5.67 -2.76
N ASP A 26 -0.88 6.77 -2.11
CA ASP A 26 -0.35 7.96 -2.78
C ASP A 26 0.97 7.65 -3.52
N LEU A 27 1.81 6.79 -2.94
CA LEU A 27 3.03 6.29 -3.59
C LEU A 27 2.72 5.41 -4.81
N ALA A 28 1.75 4.49 -4.70
CA ALA A 28 1.31 3.66 -5.82
C ALA A 28 0.84 4.51 -7.00
N GLU A 29 0.03 5.54 -6.74
CA GLU A 29 -0.48 6.42 -7.80
C GLU A 29 0.62 7.28 -8.42
N SER A 30 1.60 7.73 -7.62
CA SER A 30 2.76 8.46 -8.11
C SER A 30 3.62 7.58 -9.04
N LEU A 31 3.88 6.34 -8.65
CA LEU A 31 4.60 5.37 -9.47
C LEU A 31 3.85 5.02 -10.75
N ARG A 32 2.53 4.83 -10.68
CA ARG A 32 1.69 4.56 -11.84
C ARG A 32 1.76 5.68 -12.87
N LYS A 33 1.69 6.94 -12.43
CA LYS A 33 1.83 8.11 -13.31
C LYS A 33 3.21 8.15 -13.96
N ALA A 34 4.27 7.97 -13.18
CA ALA A 34 5.63 7.97 -13.69
C ALA A 34 5.84 6.87 -14.73
N LEU A 35 5.39 5.64 -14.44
CA LEU A 35 5.53 4.50 -15.34
C LEU A 35 4.77 4.69 -16.65
N ASN A 36 3.55 5.25 -16.60
CA ASN A 36 2.76 5.56 -17.80
C ASN A 36 3.42 6.65 -18.66
N THR A 37 4.00 7.69 -18.05
CA THR A 37 4.75 8.71 -18.79
C THR A 37 5.93 8.08 -19.52
N MET A 38 6.73 7.28 -18.80
CA MET A 38 7.91 6.62 -19.39
C MET A 38 7.51 5.62 -20.49
N ALA A 39 6.39 4.90 -20.33
CA ALA A 39 5.88 4.02 -21.38
C ALA A 39 5.57 4.78 -22.68
N GLY A 40 4.92 5.94 -22.58
CA GLY A 40 4.66 6.80 -23.73
C GLY A 40 5.94 7.32 -24.39
N GLU A 41 6.94 7.72 -23.59
CA GLU A 41 8.25 8.17 -24.11
C GLU A 41 9.01 7.03 -24.83
N VAL A 42 8.95 5.81 -24.29
CA VAL A 42 9.58 4.63 -24.90
C VAL A 42 8.89 4.25 -26.21
N ASP A 43 7.55 4.23 -26.23
CA ASP A 43 6.77 3.96 -27.45
C ASP A 43 7.05 5.01 -28.53
N GLU A 44 7.16 6.29 -28.16
CA GLU A 44 7.53 7.36 -29.09
C GLU A 44 8.97 7.18 -29.62
N PHE A 45 9.91 6.82 -28.75
CA PHE A 45 11.31 6.63 -29.13
C PHE A 45 11.52 5.44 -30.08
N ILE A 46 10.91 4.29 -29.78
CA ILE A 46 10.94 3.10 -30.65
C ILE A 46 10.15 3.37 -31.94
N GLY A 47 8.99 4.01 -31.84
CA GLY A 47 8.12 4.36 -32.97
C GLY A 47 8.77 5.29 -34.00
N LYS A 48 9.80 6.05 -33.61
CA LYS A 48 10.60 6.91 -34.49
C LYS A 48 11.61 6.16 -35.37
N GLY A 49 11.57 4.83 -35.40
CA GLY A 49 12.36 4.00 -36.32
C GLY A 49 13.68 3.50 -35.76
N TRP A 50 13.86 3.56 -34.44
CA TRP A 50 15.00 2.93 -33.80
C TRP A 50 14.86 1.42 -33.84
N THR A 51 15.81 0.73 -34.49
CA THR A 51 15.76 -0.70 -34.76
C THR A 51 17.15 -1.35 -34.61
N GLY A 52 17.17 -2.68 -34.52
CA GLY A 52 18.38 -3.49 -34.38
C GLY A 52 18.63 -3.97 -32.96
N THR A 53 19.71 -4.75 -32.77
CA THR A 53 19.97 -5.49 -31.52
C THR A 53 19.99 -4.63 -30.25
N ALA A 54 20.45 -3.37 -30.35
CA ALA A 54 20.42 -2.45 -29.21
C ALA A 54 18.99 -2.02 -28.84
N ALA A 55 18.14 -1.80 -29.83
CA ALA A 55 16.72 -1.49 -29.63
C ALA A 55 15.97 -2.68 -29.03
N ASP A 56 16.27 -3.90 -29.49
CA ASP A 56 15.70 -5.13 -28.95
C ASP A 56 16.09 -5.34 -27.48
N GLY A 57 17.38 -5.17 -27.16
CA GLY A 57 17.88 -5.28 -25.79
C GLY A 57 17.28 -4.24 -24.85
N PHE A 58 17.16 -2.99 -25.30
CA PHE A 58 16.47 -1.95 -24.55
C PHE A 58 14.99 -2.27 -24.32
N SER A 59 14.28 -2.72 -25.36
CA SER A 59 12.85 -3.07 -25.26
C SER A 59 12.62 -4.21 -24.27
N SER A 60 13.50 -5.22 -24.27
CA SER A 60 13.46 -6.31 -23.29
C SER A 60 13.68 -5.79 -21.86
N GLY A 61 14.70 -4.97 -21.64
CA GLY A 61 14.98 -4.39 -20.31
C GLY A 61 13.88 -3.46 -19.83
N TRP A 62 13.29 -2.67 -20.74
CA TRP A 62 12.13 -1.84 -20.45
C TRP A 62 10.91 -2.66 -20.03
N ASN A 63 10.61 -3.75 -20.75
CA ASN A 63 9.49 -4.63 -20.40
C ASN A 63 9.68 -5.25 -19.00
N GLU A 64 10.88 -5.73 -18.68
CA GLU A 64 11.18 -6.26 -17.35
C GLU A 64 11.03 -5.20 -16.26
N CYS A 65 11.52 -3.97 -16.52
CA CYS A 65 11.37 -2.85 -15.61
C CYS A 65 9.90 -2.48 -15.38
N SER A 66 9.12 -2.39 -16.46
CA SER A 66 7.69 -2.06 -16.42
C SER A 66 6.90 -3.12 -15.66
N ASP A 67 7.16 -4.40 -15.91
CA ASP A 67 6.56 -5.51 -15.18
C ASP A 67 6.89 -5.46 -13.68
N GLY A 68 8.14 -5.17 -13.32
CA GLY A 68 8.56 -4.97 -11.94
C GLY A 68 7.84 -3.78 -11.29
N GLY A 69 7.73 -2.67 -12.01
CA GLY A 69 7.01 -1.47 -11.59
C GLY A 69 5.54 -1.74 -11.29
N HIS A 70 4.84 -2.44 -12.18
CA HIS A 70 3.45 -2.86 -11.98
C HIS A 70 3.29 -3.72 -10.72
N ARG A 71 4.18 -4.69 -10.49
CA ARG A 71 4.13 -5.53 -9.28
C ARG A 71 4.29 -4.72 -7.99
N ILE A 72 5.15 -3.70 -7.99
CA ILE A 72 5.31 -2.80 -6.84
C ILE A 72 4.04 -1.98 -6.60
N ILE A 73 3.44 -1.44 -7.66
CA ILE A 73 2.18 -0.69 -7.60
C ILE A 73 1.06 -1.56 -7.02
N ASP A 74 0.95 -2.81 -7.47
CA ASP A 74 -0.03 -3.77 -6.98
C ASP A 74 0.18 -4.07 -5.49
N ALA A 75 1.43 -4.31 -5.07
CA ALA A 75 1.77 -4.57 -3.69
C ALA A 75 1.44 -3.37 -2.77
N LEU A 76 1.78 -2.15 -3.19
CA LEU A 76 1.44 -0.93 -2.44
C LEU A 76 -0.07 -0.71 -2.34
N THR A 77 -0.79 -0.98 -3.42
CA THR A 77 -2.26 -0.89 -3.44
C THR A 77 -2.89 -1.93 -2.50
N ALA A 78 -2.37 -3.16 -2.49
CA ALA A 78 -2.82 -4.20 -1.57
C ALA A 78 -2.53 -3.84 -0.11
N MET A 79 -1.35 -3.27 0.18
CA MET A 79 -1.02 -2.77 1.52
C MET A 79 -1.98 -1.66 1.95
N ALA A 80 -2.25 -0.69 1.09
CA ALA A 80 -3.19 0.40 1.38
C ALA A 80 -4.59 -0.11 1.75
N GLN A 81 -5.10 -1.09 0.99
CA GLN A 81 -6.41 -1.71 1.26
C GLN A 81 -6.41 -2.47 2.59
N ALA A 82 -5.39 -3.31 2.83
CA ALA A 82 -5.31 -4.10 4.05
C ALA A 82 -5.23 -3.21 5.31
N LEU A 83 -4.45 -2.13 5.26
CA LEU A 83 -4.30 -1.19 6.36
C LEU A 83 -5.59 -0.37 6.59
N GLY A 84 -6.30 0.03 5.52
CA GLY A 84 -7.61 0.67 5.64
C GLY A 84 -8.64 -0.22 6.35
N ILE A 85 -8.77 -1.48 5.91
CA ILE A 85 -9.68 -2.48 6.53
C ILE A 85 -9.32 -2.73 8.00
N THR A 86 -8.02 -2.79 8.31
CA THR A 86 -7.52 -3.02 9.69
C THR A 86 -7.91 -1.87 10.61
N ALA A 87 -7.74 -0.62 10.16
CA ALA A 87 -8.11 0.57 10.95
C ALA A 87 -9.62 0.61 11.25
N ASP A 88 -10.47 0.30 10.26
CA ASP A 88 -11.93 0.25 10.44
C ASP A 88 -12.36 -0.86 11.40
N THR A 89 -11.78 -2.04 11.28
CA THR A 89 -12.08 -3.20 12.16
C THR A 89 -11.71 -2.91 13.61
N TYR A 90 -10.57 -2.23 13.84
CA TYR A 90 -10.12 -1.88 15.19
C TYR A 90 -11.07 -0.86 15.84
N ARG A 91 -11.43 0.21 15.12
CA ARG A 91 -12.41 1.21 15.61
C ARG A 91 -13.76 0.59 15.98
N GLY A 92 -14.25 -0.35 15.17
CA GLY A 92 -15.51 -1.04 15.44
C GLY A 92 -15.45 -1.94 16.69
N THR A 93 -14.30 -2.58 16.93
CA THR A 93 -14.08 -3.43 18.12
C THR A 93 -13.95 -2.59 19.39
N ASP A 94 -13.22 -1.48 19.32
CA ASP A 94 -13.06 -0.53 20.42
C ASP A 94 -14.41 0.09 20.83
N SER A 95 -15.19 0.58 19.86
CA SER A 95 -16.52 1.17 20.10
C SER A 95 -17.49 0.17 20.75
N ARG A 96 -17.47 -1.10 20.31
CA ARG A 96 -18.30 -2.15 20.90
C ARG A 96 -17.87 -2.47 22.34
N SER A 97 -16.57 -2.56 22.57
CA SER A 97 -16.02 -2.85 23.90
C SER A 97 -16.34 -1.72 24.89
N ALA A 98 -16.24 -0.46 24.45
CA ALA A 98 -16.61 0.70 25.26
C ALA A 98 -18.11 0.71 25.62
N ALA A 99 -18.99 0.31 24.69
CA ALA A 99 -20.42 0.20 24.95
C ALA A 99 -20.75 -0.89 25.99
N GLU A 100 -20.12 -2.07 25.88
CA GLU A 100 -20.29 -3.16 26.86
C GLU A 100 -19.78 -2.76 28.26
N LEU A 101 -18.61 -2.11 28.35
CA LEU A 101 -18.07 -1.61 29.62
C LEU A 101 -18.97 -0.54 30.25
N THR A 102 -19.54 0.35 29.43
CA THR A 102 -20.48 1.37 29.92
C THR A 102 -21.76 0.73 30.45
N ASN A 103 -22.29 -0.29 29.77
CA ASN A 103 -23.46 -1.04 30.24
C ASN A 103 -23.20 -1.79 31.54
N LEU A 104 -22.02 -2.39 31.72
CA LEU A 104 -21.66 -3.10 32.96
C LEU A 104 -21.50 -2.16 34.17
N ASN A 105 -21.12 -0.90 33.93
CA ASN A 105 -21.00 0.13 34.98
C ASN A 105 -22.36 0.77 35.36
N LEU A 106 -23.41 0.52 34.58
CA LEU A 106 -24.76 1.03 34.81
C LEU A 106 -25.73 -0.04 35.36
N SER A 107 -25.26 -1.26 35.61
CA SER A 107 -25.99 -2.37 36.26
C SER A 107 -25.50 -2.61 37.68
#